data_AF-A0A0N4ZHW2-F1
#
_entry.id   AF-A0A0N4ZHW2-F1
#
_cell.length_a   1.000
_cell.length_b   1.000
_cell.length_c   1.000
_cell.angle_alpha   90.00
_cell.angle_beta   90.00
_cell.angle_gamma   90.00
#
_symmetry.space_group_name_H-M   'P 1'
#
loop_
_entity.id
_entity.type
_entity.pdbx_description
1 polymer ?
#
loop_
_entity_poly.entity_id
_entity_poly.type
_entity_poly.pdbx_seq_one_letter_code
_entity_poly.pdbx_strand_id
1 'polypeptide(L)'
;MDNWFFYYLVQQLSIQAFKINLKILNKNKILSLRKKNILISFVTITKNEFMPKDMKNSFFKTIKRFKDITFVWKCENTNNRTYKEIDNLILSKRLFQSVFLKDKRSSLFITYGSWSDTTETFFKSVSAISILVMRDQLRNG
;
A
#
# COMPACT_ATOMS: atom_id res chain seq x y z
N MET A 1 -28.17 14.62 10.48
CA MET A 1 -26.80 14.09 10.54
C MET A 1 -26.66 13.07 9.44
N ASP A 2 -25.80 13.32 8.47
CA ASP A 2 -25.66 12.44 7.31
C ASP A 2 -25.08 11.08 7.72
N ASN A 3 -25.69 10.01 7.23
CA ASN A 3 -25.28 8.61 7.49
C ASN A 3 -23.78 8.38 7.22
N TRP A 4 -23.18 9.17 6.33
CA TRP A 4 -21.77 9.09 5.99
C TRP A 4 -20.83 9.45 7.16
N PHE A 5 -21.21 10.43 7.99
CA PHE A 5 -20.41 10.82 9.15
C PHE A 5 -20.42 9.72 10.23
N PHE A 6 -21.57 9.07 10.41
CA PHE A 6 -21.71 7.93 11.32
C PHE A 6 -20.85 6.75 10.86
N TYR A 7 -20.88 6.41 9.57
CA TYR A 7 -20.02 5.37 8.99
C TYR A 7 -18.53 5.67 9.19
N TYR A 8 -18.10 6.91 8.95
CA TYR A 8 -16.72 7.32 9.17
C TYR A 8 -16.31 7.18 10.64
N LEU A 9 -17.16 7.58 11.59
CA LEU A 9 -16.90 7.47 13.02
C LEU A 9 -16.73 6.00 13.45
N VAL A 10 -17.64 5.12 12.99
CA VAL A 10 -17.56 3.67 13.24
C VAL A 10 -16.28 3.07 12.66
N GLN A 11 -15.86 3.52 11.47
CA GLN A 11 -14.60 3.09 10.85
C GLN A 11 -13.38 3.58 11.65
N GLN A 12 -13.38 4.80 12.18
CA GLN A 12 -12.27 5.29 13.02
C GLN A 12 -12.20 4.55 14.35
N LEU A 13 -13.34 4.31 15.01
CA LEU A 13 -13.42 3.58 16.28
C LEU A 13 -12.96 2.13 16.14
N SER A 14 -13.36 1.44 15.05
CA SER A 14 -12.90 0.07 14.77
C SER A 14 -11.39 0.01 14.46
N ILE A 15 -10.85 0.97 13.71
CA ILE A 15 -9.40 1.10 13.50
C ILE A 15 -8.66 1.33 14.83
N GLN A 16 -9.24 2.12 15.74
CA GLN A 16 -8.63 2.44 17.03
C GLN A 16 -8.63 1.25 17.98
N ALA A 17 -9.75 0.51 18.05
CA ALA A 17 -9.85 -0.73 18.81
C ALA A 17 -8.89 -1.81 18.28
N PHE A 18 -8.75 -1.92 16.95
CA PHE A 18 -7.90 -2.94 16.32
C PHE A 18 -6.39 -2.62 16.41
N LYS A 19 -6.00 -1.35 16.61
CA LYS A 19 -4.60 -0.94 16.88
C LYS A 19 -4.08 -1.45 18.23
N ILE A 20 -4.95 -1.68 19.21
CA ILE A 20 -4.57 -2.01 20.59
C ILE A 20 -3.98 -3.43 20.71
N ASN A 21 -4.20 -4.32 19.71
CA ASN A 21 -3.90 -5.74 19.83
C ASN A 21 -2.89 -6.32 18.82
N LEU A 22 -2.16 -5.49 18.06
CA LEU A 22 -1.24 -5.98 17.02
C LEU A 22 0.21 -5.56 17.25
N LYS A 23 1.12 -6.52 17.05
CA LYS A 23 2.56 -6.30 16.90
C LYS A 23 2.78 -5.53 15.60
N ILE A 24 2.63 -4.20 15.67
CA ILE A 24 2.75 -3.29 14.53
C ILE A 24 4.22 -3.30 14.07
N LEU A 25 4.43 -3.53 12.78
CA LEU A 25 5.74 -3.35 12.15
C LEU A 25 6.29 -1.97 12.53
N ASN A 26 7.53 -1.88 13.02
CA ASN A 26 8.08 -0.63 13.56
C ASN A 26 8.20 0.44 12.46
N LYS A 27 7.12 1.20 12.28
CA LYS A 27 6.92 2.18 11.21
C LYS A 27 8.06 3.19 11.15
N ASN A 28 8.51 3.65 12.33
CA ASN A 28 9.57 4.64 12.42
C ASN A 28 10.88 4.09 11.87
N LYS A 29 11.22 2.83 12.16
CA LYS A 29 12.43 2.21 11.61
C LYS A 29 12.40 2.21 10.08
N ILE A 30 11.26 1.88 9.48
CA ILE A 30 11.09 1.77 8.02
C ILE A 30 11.12 3.14 7.34
N LEU A 31 10.31 4.07 7.83
CA LEU A 31 10.19 5.41 7.24
C LEU A 31 11.43 6.26 7.45
N SER A 32 12.31 5.88 8.38
CA SER A 32 13.61 6.54 8.59
C SER A 32 14.73 5.96 7.71
N LEU A 33 14.53 4.84 7.01
CA LEU A 33 15.58 4.28 6.14
C LEU A 33 15.98 5.25 5.03
N ARG A 34 15.00 5.98 4.48
CA ARG A 34 15.19 6.91 3.37
C ARG A 34 14.22 8.08 3.48
N LYS A 35 14.56 9.18 2.80
CA LYS A 35 13.78 10.42 2.83
C LYS A 35 12.40 10.28 2.15
N LYS A 36 12.32 9.45 1.10
CA LYS A 36 11.09 9.23 0.33
C LYS A 36 10.59 7.81 0.55
N ASN A 37 9.29 7.69 0.83
CA ASN A 37 8.66 6.40 1.11
C ASN A 37 7.36 6.28 0.30
N ILE A 38 7.22 5.15 -0.39
CA ILE A 38 6.06 4.86 -1.25
C ILE A 38 5.37 3.61 -0.71
N LEU A 39 4.06 3.69 -0.48
CA LEU A 39 3.24 2.54 -0.16
C LEU A 39 2.59 2.00 -1.43
N ILE A 40 2.72 0.69 -1.66
CA ILE A 40 2.02 -0.04 -2.71
C ILE A 40 1.03 -0.98 -2.01
N SER A 41 -0.27 -0.81 -2.28
CA SER A 41 -1.34 -1.62 -1.69
C SER A 41 -2.40 -1.92 -2.75
N PHE A 42 -2.53 -3.18 -3.12
CA PHE A 42 -3.63 -3.66 -3.95
C PHE A 42 -4.55 -4.49 -3.05
N VAL A 43 -5.81 -4.07 -2.90
CA VAL A 43 -6.79 -4.78 -2.08
C VAL A 43 -7.06 -6.17 -2.68
N THR A 44 -7.38 -7.12 -1.80
CA THR A 44 -7.57 -8.57 -1.95
C THR A 44 -8.37 -9.08 -3.15
N ILE A 45 -9.11 -8.23 -3.88
CA ILE A 45 -9.89 -8.64 -5.07
C ILE A 45 -8.96 -8.95 -6.26
N THR A 46 -7.79 -8.33 -6.30
CA THR A 46 -6.66 -8.73 -7.15
C THR A 46 -5.57 -9.25 -6.25
N LYS A 47 -5.67 -10.54 -5.83
CA LYS A 47 -4.51 -11.21 -5.20
C LYS A 47 -3.28 -10.85 -6.02
N ASN A 48 -2.18 -10.51 -5.35
CA ASN A 48 -0.91 -10.20 -6.02
C ASN A 48 -0.53 -11.33 -7.01
N GLU A 49 -0.99 -12.57 -6.77
CA GLU A 49 -0.92 -13.72 -7.67
C GLU A 49 -1.50 -13.47 -9.07
N PHE A 50 -2.63 -12.75 -9.18
CA PHE A 50 -3.32 -12.45 -10.43
C PHE A 50 -2.74 -11.28 -11.22
N MET A 51 -1.81 -10.48 -10.66
CA MET A 51 -1.10 -9.49 -11.46
C MET A 51 -0.24 -10.19 -12.53
N PRO A 52 -0.35 -9.80 -13.82
CA PRO A 52 0.46 -10.36 -14.90
C PRO A 52 1.95 -10.28 -14.59
N LYS A 53 2.71 -11.28 -15.03
CA LYS A 53 4.15 -11.39 -14.75
C LYS A 53 4.92 -10.18 -15.26
N ASP A 54 4.54 -9.64 -16.42
CA ASP A 54 5.19 -8.46 -17.03
C ASP A 54 4.96 -7.18 -16.22
N MET A 55 3.76 -7.03 -15.65
CA MET A 55 3.46 -5.90 -14.78
C MET A 55 4.27 -5.99 -13.48
N LYS A 56 4.35 -7.17 -12.84
CA LYS A 56 5.21 -7.40 -11.67
C LYS A 56 6.68 -7.08 -11.97
N ASN A 57 7.19 -7.58 -13.10
CA ASN A 57 8.56 -7.32 -13.54
C ASN A 57 8.81 -5.83 -13.75
N SER A 58 7.85 -5.10 -14.31
CA SER A 58 7.92 -3.65 -14.49
C SER A 58 7.98 -2.91 -13.16
N PHE A 59 7.19 -3.32 -12.15
CA PHE A 59 7.30 -2.80 -10.78
C PHE A 59 8.69 -3.07 -10.22
N PHE A 60 9.23 -4.28 -10.33
CA PHE A 60 10.55 -4.59 -9.79
C PHE A 60 11.67 -3.81 -10.46
N LYS A 61 11.63 -3.68 -11.79
CA LYS A 61 12.60 -2.87 -12.55
C LYS A 61 12.55 -1.41 -12.09
N THR A 62 11.35 -0.88 -11.88
CA THR A 62 11.13 0.48 -11.36
C THR A 62 11.69 0.61 -9.95
N ILE A 63 11.32 -0.28 -9.03
CA ILE A 63 11.81 -0.28 -7.65
C ILE A 63 13.34 -0.31 -7.62
N LYS A 64 13.97 -1.25 -8.35
CA LYS A 64 15.43 -1.37 -8.40
C LYS A 64 16.13 -0.10 -8.95
N ARG A 65 15.46 0.67 -9.81
CA ARG A 65 15.99 1.91 -10.38
C ARG A 65 16.01 3.06 -9.36
N PHE A 66 15.03 3.11 -8.45
CA PHE A 66 14.88 4.18 -7.46
C PHE A 66 15.43 3.79 -6.08
N LYS A 67 16.75 3.58 -5.99
CA LYS A 67 17.44 3.12 -4.77
C LYS A 67 17.35 4.09 -3.58
N ASP A 68 17.05 5.35 -3.84
CA ASP A 68 16.86 6.43 -2.85
C ASP A 68 15.44 6.47 -2.26
N ILE A 69 14.54 5.63 -2.77
CA ILE A 69 13.15 5.53 -2.31
C ILE A 69 12.93 4.19 -1.63
N THR A 70 12.30 4.19 -0.46
CA THR A 70 11.84 2.96 0.19
C THR A 70 10.43 2.62 -0.29
N PHE A 71 10.27 1.46 -0.91
CA PHE A 71 8.97 0.93 -1.30
C PHE A 71 8.47 -0.04 -0.24
N VAL A 72 7.28 0.20 0.29
CA VAL A 72 6.59 -0.72 1.17
C VAL A 72 5.46 -1.38 0.38
N TRP A 73 5.59 -2.66 0.09
CA TRP A 73 4.58 -3.41 -0.64
C TRP A 73 3.76 -4.23 0.34
N LYS A 74 2.47 -3.91 0.42
CA LYS A 74 1.52 -4.67 1.22
C LYS A 74 1.04 -5.88 0.44
N CYS A 75 1.47 -7.08 0.83
CA CYS A 75 1.06 -8.34 0.18
C CYS A 75 0.94 -9.50 1.18
N GLU A 76 0.06 -10.45 0.88
CA GLU A 76 -0.18 -11.62 1.76
C GLU A 76 0.95 -12.65 1.69
N ASN A 77 1.53 -12.83 0.49
CA ASN A 77 2.62 -13.77 0.24
C ASN A 77 3.96 -13.05 0.31
N THR A 78 4.59 -13.09 1.49
CA THR A 78 5.90 -12.48 1.75
C THR A 78 7.07 -13.46 1.55
N ASN A 79 6.80 -14.72 1.20
CA ASN A 79 7.80 -15.80 1.24
C ASN A 79 8.52 -16.06 -0.09
N ASN A 80 8.14 -15.37 -1.15
CA ASN A 80 8.80 -15.50 -2.45
C ASN A 80 10.23 -14.95 -2.39
N ARG A 81 11.19 -15.81 -2.73
CA ARG A 81 12.63 -15.51 -2.67
C ARG A 81 13.03 -14.34 -3.58
N THR A 82 12.35 -14.18 -4.72
CA THR A 82 12.59 -13.11 -5.71
C THR A 82 12.54 -11.69 -5.13
N TYR A 83 11.80 -11.49 -4.04
CA TYR A 83 11.65 -10.17 -3.41
C TYR A 83 12.76 -9.84 -2.42
N LYS A 84 13.50 -10.84 -1.92
CA LYS A 84 14.50 -10.65 -0.84
C LYS A 84 15.79 -9.99 -1.31
N GLU A 85 16.03 -9.95 -2.61
CA GLU A 85 17.23 -9.36 -3.23
C GLU A 85 17.09 -7.87 -3.57
N ILE A 86 16.03 -7.20 -3.09
CA ILE A 86 15.74 -5.80 -3.40
C ILE A 86 15.85 -4.96 -2.13
N ASP A 87 16.99 -4.31 -1.92
CA ASP A 87 17.35 -3.57 -0.69
C ASP A 87 16.44 -2.36 -0.36
N ASN A 88 15.67 -1.90 -1.34
CA ASN A 88 14.74 -0.80 -1.21
C ASN A 88 13.26 -1.22 -1.27
N LEU A 89 12.99 -2.53 -1.13
CA LEU A 89 11.65 -3.10 -1.05
C LEU A 89 11.43 -3.76 0.31
N ILE A 90 10.33 -3.39 0.96
CA ILE A 90 9.88 -4.00 2.22
C ILE A 90 8.52 -4.62 1.98
N LEU A 91 8.46 -5.94 2.11
CA LEU A 91 7.20 -6.66 2.08
C LEU A 91 6.56 -6.66 3.46
N SER A 92 5.27 -6.31 3.53
CA SER A 92 4.53 -6.32 4.79
C SER A 92 3.14 -6.91 4.61
N LYS A 93 2.82 -7.95 5.39
CA LYS A 93 1.47 -8.50 5.45
C LYS A 93 0.53 -7.67 6.34
N ARG A 94 1.07 -7.04 7.39
CA ARG A 94 0.29 -6.44 8.49
C ARG A 94 0.60 -4.95 8.67
N LEU A 95 0.74 -4.20 7.58
CA LEU A 95 0.86 -2.74 7.63
C LEU A 95 -0.52 -2.09 7.72
N PHE A 96 -0.72 -1.27 8.76
CA PHE A 96 -1.84 -0.34 8.81
C PHE A 96 -1.60 0.81 7.84
N GLN A 97 -2.26 0.73 6.69
CA GLN A 97 -2.28 1.74 5.64
C GLN A 97 -2.50 3.14 6.22
N SER A 98 -3.41 3.24 7.20
CA SER A 98 -3.75 4.52 7.82
C SER A 98 -2.65 5.21 8.58
N VAL A 99 -1.76 4.44 9.21
CA VAL A 99 -0.66 4.96 10.02
C VAL A 99 0.53 5.34 9.14
N PHE A 100 0.69 4.65 8.00
CA PHE A 100 1.68 4.99 6.98
C PHE A 100 1.29 6.28 6.27
N LEU A 101 0.07 6.36 5.73
CA LEU A 101 -0.39 7.52 4.95
C LEU A 101 -0.51 8.80 5.78
N LYS A 102 -0.66 8.72 7.11
CA LYS A 102 -0.68 9.91 7.98
C LYS A 102 0.73 10.47 8.27
N ASP A 103 1.80 9.73 7.98
CA ASP A 103 3.17 10.17 8.26
C ASP A 103 3.65 11.16 7.19
N LYS A 104 4.26 12.27 7.60
CA LYS A 104 4.78 13.29 6.66
C LYS A 104 5.88 12.76 5.73
N ARG A 105 6.52 11.63 6.09
CA ARG A 105 7.54 10.96 5.27
C ARG A 105 6.94 10.04 4.21
N SER A 106 5.61 9.86 4.20
CA SER A 106 4.88 9.17 3.13
C SER A 106 4.77 10.09 1.92
N SER A 107 5.48 9.75 0.86
CA SER A 107 5.57 10.58 -0.34
C SER A 107 4.51 10.24 -1.38
N LEU A 108 4.16 8.96 -1.51
CA LEU A 108 3.25 8.51 -2.55
C LEU A 108 2.49 7.25 -2.11
N PHE A 109 1.24 7.14 -2.54
CA PHE A 109 0.44 5.94 -2.40
C PHE A 109 0.04 5.37 -3.76
N ILE A 110 0.47 4.15 -4.05
CA ILE A 110 0.08 3.41 -5.25
C ILE A 110 -1.01 2.42 -4.84
N THR A 111 -2.20 2.60 -5.40
CA THR A 111 -3.40 1.83 -5.06
C THR A 111 -4.13 1.35 -6.31
N TYR A 112 -5.03 0.38 -6.16
CA TYR A 112 -6.06 0.09 -7.16
C TYR A 112 -7.05 1.26 -7.39
N GLY A 113 -7.19 2.16 -6.41
CA GLY A 113 -8.16 3.27 -6.47
C GLY A 113 -9.55 2.88 -5.98
N SER A 114 -9.65 1.99 -4.98
CA SER A 114 -10.93 1.66 -4.35
C SER A 114 -11.50 2.86 -3.57
N TRP A 115 -12.80 2.84 -3.26
CA TRP A 115 -13.44 3.91 -2.48
C TRP A 115 -12.79 4.12 -1.09
N SER A 116 -12.35 3.03 -0.44
CA SER A 116 -11.62 3.12 0.83
C SER A 116 -10.27 3.81 0.67
N ASP A 117 -9.58 3.59 -0.45
CA ASP A 117 -8.26 4.13 -0.71
C ASP A 117 -8.35 5.60 -1.14
N THR A 118 -9.36 5.95 -1.94
CA THR A 118 -9.67 7.32 -2.34
C THR A 118 -10.03 8.19 -1.15
N THR A 119 -10.92 7.72 -0.26
CA THR A 119 -11.26 8.45 0.97
C THR A 119 -10.03 8.61 1.87
N GLU A 120 -9.27 7.54 2.06
CA GLU A 120 -8.11 7.57 2.95
C GLU A 120 -6.97 8.49 2.46
N THR A 121 -6.78 8.57 1.15
CA THR A 121 -5.82 9.47 0.51
C THR A 121 -6.29 10.93 0.60
N PHE A 122 -7.57 11.18 0.29
CA PHE A 122 -8.17 12.50 0.30
C PHE A 122 -8.00 13.19 1.67
N PHE A 123 -8.20 12.45 2.75
CA PHE A 123 -8.06 12.98 4.12
C PHE A 123 -6.62 13.14 4.62
N LYS A 124 -5.60 12.73 3.85
CA LYS A 124 -4.21 12.64 4.34
C LYS A 124 -3.20 13.46 3.56
N SER A 125 -3.63 14.21 2.54
CA SER A 125 -2.78 15.07 1.71
C SER A 125 -1.57 14.35 1.10
N VAL A 126 -1.68 13.04 0.87
CA VAL A 126 -0.65 12.23 0.20
C VAL A 126 -1.01 12.14 -1.27
N SER A 127 -0.05 12.37 -2.16
CA SER A 127 -0.26 12.13 -3.59
C SER A 127 -0.52 10.62 -3.82
N ALA A 128 -1.58 10.27 -4.55
CA ALA A 128 -1.85 8.89 -4.92
C ALA A 128 -1.87 8.68 -6.43
N ILE A 129 -1.41 7.50 -6.84
CA ILE A 129 -1.56 6.98 -8.20
C ILE A 129 -2.46 5.75 -8.11
N SER A 130 -3.60 5.82 -8.78
CA SER A 130 -4.51 4.70 -8.92
C SER A 130 -4.15 3.91 -10.18
N ILE A 131 -3.81 2.63 -10.02
CA ILE A 131 -3.53 1.68 -11.11
C ILE A 131 -4.69 0.69 -11.16
N LEU A 132 -5.57 0.86 -12.13
CA LEU A 132 -6.69 -0.03 -12.36
C LEU A 132 -6.18 -1.36 -12.95
N VAL A 133 -5.97 -2.34 -12.09
CA VAL A 133 -5.68 -3.73 -12.48
C VAL A 133 -6.99 -4.44 -12.83
N MET A 134 -7.60 -4.07 -13.97
CA MET A 134 -8.87 -4.65 -14.40
C MET A 134 -8.61 -5.97 -15.13
N ARG A 135 -9.28 -7.05 -14.70
CA ARG A 135 -9.12 -8.42 -15.24
C ARG A 135 -9.44 -8.52 -16.74
N ASP A 136 -10.22 -7.58 -17.28
CA ASP A 136 -10.67 -7.58 -18.68
C ASP A 136 -9.72 -6.91 -19.69
N GLN A 137 -8.58 -6.34 -19.27
CA GLN A 137 -7.59 -5.86 -20.26
C GLN A 137 -6.84 -6.99 -21.00
N LEU A 138 -7.03 -8.26 -20.63
CA LEU A 138 -6.39 -9.40 -21.28
C LEU A 138 -7.32 -10.18 -22.23
N ARG A 139 -8.57 -9.75 -22.45
CA ARG A 139 -9.51 -10.47 -23.33
C ARG A 139 -9.64 -9.91 -24.74
N ASN A 140 -9.09 -8.71 -24.98
CA ASN A 140 -9.06 -8.11 -26.32
C ASN A 140 -7.62 -7.73 -26.66
N GLY A 141 -6.93 -8.69 -27.28
CA GLY A 141 -5.64 -8.55 -27.96
C GLY A 141 -5.49 -9.72 -28.91
#